data_AF-A0A0J1CV98-F1
#
_entry.id   AF-A0A0J1CV98-F1
#
_cell.length_a   1.000
_cell.length_b   1.000
_cell.length_c   1.000
_cell.angle_alpha   90.00
_cell.angle_beta   90.00
_cell.angle_gamma   90.00
#
_symmetry.space_group_name_H-M   'P 1'
#
loop_
_entity.id
_entity.type
_entity.pdbx_description
1 polymer ?
#
loop_
_entity_poly.entity_id
_entity_poly.type
_entity_poly.pdbx_seq_one_letter_code
_entity_poly.pdbx_strand_id
1 'polypeptide(L)'
;MMRDNMQGRRSFGVIGGLGPLASADVFFKLVKSTPATGDADHFDVVFEQHPFRGAGATSAATIERKLYIFDLIRAFEKRGIDTVVLPCFLSHTFMDELKANSPLQIVDMIEALRNHVRRKFPSVRRIGVLASDYTRQDGLFERYFSAPEFEVVHPRIDGTTDLVTRAVYGEDGIKSGHLLGQPVALLRGACDDLIAQGAEVIVPGMTEIALIADELGKLGVPMIDSNLAYAQYVVSGQYESPVKLFKVGVVGGIGPAATVDFMQKIVRNTPAKRDQDHIKLVVEQNPQIPDRTDNLIGDGPDPTISLYATCKKLETGDADIIAIPCNTAHAFVQRIQPYLNIPIVNMLTVTVQTLRDSFPSLREVGLLATSGTVASGVYREALEAEGLRQIVASPMLQARVMNAIYGEKGVKAGYTTGQCLDDIHAALQSLADEGVEVVILGCTELPLLLPHAFWLSASGQTITLVDPTDILAKRCVGYATAAAQLEAQR
;
A
#
# COMPACT_ATOMS: atom_id res chain seq x y z
N MET A 1 -8.35 -32.62 1.98
CA MET A 1 -6.97 -33.12 2.23
C MET A 1 -6.13 -32.74 1.02
N MET A 2 -5.18 -31.81 1.00
CA MET A 2 -4.36 -31.13 2.01
C MET A 2 -4.37 -29.63 1.65
N ARG A 3 -4.81 -28.74 2.55
CA ARG A 3 -4.54 -27.28 2.43
C ARG A 3 -4.95 -26.51 3.70
N ASP A 4 -4.77 -27.14 4.86
CA ASP A 4 -5.25 -26.56 6.12
C ASP A 4 -4.23 -26.68 7.26
N ASN A 5 -2.93 -26.66 6.93
CA ASN A 5 -1.87 -26.64 7.94
C ASN A 5 -0.56 -25.99 7.44
N MET A 6 -0.66 -24.83 6.79
CA MET A 6 0.47 -23.90 6.73
C MET A 6 0.05 -22.61 7.43
N GLN A 7 0.28 -22.54 8.74
CA GLN A 7 0.80 -21.28 9.28
C GLN A 7 2.05 -21.00 8.44
N GLY A 8 1.98 -20.02 7.54
CA GLY A 8 3.00 -19.76 6.53
C GLY A 8 4.38 -19.78 7.17
N ARG A 9 5.24 -20.69 6.72
CA ARG A 9 6.60 -20.79 7.21
C ARG A 9 7.28 -19.47 6.87
N ARG A 10 7.67 -18.70 7.90
CA ARG A 10 8.30 -17.37 7.70
C ARG A 10 9.53 -17.50 6.83
N SER A 11 9.71 -16.53 5.95
CA SER A 11 10.79 -16.49 4.98
C SER A 11 11.55 -15.17 5.06
N PHE A 12 12.87 -15.25 5.07
CA PHE A 12 13.75 -14.11 5.36
C PHE A 12 14.64 -13.75 4.18
N GLY A 13 14.60 -12.49 3.77
CA GLY A 13 15.53 -11.91 2.79
C GLY A 13 16.56 -11.03 3.49
N VAL A 14 17.82 -11.46 3.52
CA VAL A 14 18.94 -10.71 4.11
C VAL A 14 19.64 -9.88 3.04
N ILE A 15 19.70 -8.56 3.24
CA ILE A 15 20.36 -7.62 2.33
C ILE A 15 21.85 -7.52 2.65
N GLY A 16 22.71 -8.01 1.74
CA GLY A 16 24.15 -8.14 1.99
C GLY A 16 25.05 -6.99 1.52
N GLY A 17 24.65 -6.23 0.50
CA GLY A 17 25.59 -5.36 -0.24
C GLY A 17 26.09 -4.10 0.47
N LEU A 18 25.58 -3.78 1.66
CA LEU A 18 25.92 -2.55 2.39
C LEU A 18 27.09 -2.70 3.37
N GLY A 19 27.41 -3.95 3.71
CA GLY A 19 28.51 -4.39 4.56
C GLY A 19 28.62 -5.91 4.45
N PRO A 20 29.31 -6.46 3.43
CA PRO A 20 29.27 -7.89 3.10
C PRO A 20 29.59 -8.82 4.26
N LEU A 21 30.69 -8.55 4.98
CA LEU A 21 31.13 -9.38 6.11
C LEU A 21 30.12 -9.34 7.27
N ALA A 22 29.66 -8.14 7.62
CA ALA A 22 28.72 -7.96 8.72
C ALA A 22 27.34 -8.56 8.41
N SER A 23 26.91 -8.47 7.15
CA SER A 23 25.66 -9.06 6.69
C SER A 23 25.72 -10.59 6.66
N ALA A 24 26.87 -11.15 6.28
CA ALA A 24 27.11 -12.59 6.36
C ALA A 24 27.10 -13.10 7.81
N ASP A 25 27.64 -12.31 8.76
CA ASP A 25 27.56 -12.61 10.19
C ASP A 25 26.10 -12.58 10.71
N VAL A 26 25.29 -11.59 10.30
CA VAL A 26 23.86 -11.57 10.64
C VAL A 26 23.14 -12.78 10.04
N PHE A 27 23.41 -13.15 8.79
CA PHE A 27 22.85 -14.36 8.17
C PHE A 27 23.21 -15.62 8.96
N PHE A 28 24.49 -15.79 9.33
CA PHE A 28 24.95 -16.91 10.15
C PHE A 28 24.24 -16.95 11.50
N LYS A 29 24.15 -15.80 12.19
CA LYS A 29 23.48 -15.67 13.49
C LYS A 29 21.96 -15.88 13.39
N LEU A 30 21.34 -15.54 12.27
CA LEU A 30 19.92 -15.81 11.99
C LEU A 30 19.67 -17.31 11.88
N VAL A 31 20.47 -18.02 11.09
CA VAL A 31 20.39 -19.49 10.97
C VAL A 31 20.64 -20.15 12.33
N LYS A 32 21.67 -19.70 13.06
CA LYS A 32 22.00 -20.19 14.41
C LYS A 32 20.90 -19.96 15.43
N SER A 33 20.16 -18.85 15.32
CA SER A 33 19.09 -18.49 16.28
C SER A 33 17.76 -19.17 15.98
N THR A 34 17.66 -19.89 14.86
CA THR A 34 16.44 -20.62 14.49
C THR A 34 16.21 -21.77 15.48
N PRO A 35 15.02 -21.89 16.10
CA PRO A 35 14.72 -22.97 17.03
C PRO A 35 14.45 -24.26 16.25
N ALA A 36 15.50 -24.82 15.63
CA ALA A 36 15.44 -26.03 14.84
C ALA A 36 15.90 -27.24 15.65
N THR A 37 15.15 -28.34 15.55
CA THR A 37 15.53 -29.67 16.10
C THR A 37 16.02 -30.63 15.01
N GLY A 38 15.77 -30.30 13.74
CA GLY A 38 16.38 -30.91 12.56
C GLY A 38 16.35 -29.97 11.35
N ASP A 39 16.97 -30.39 10.24
CA ASP A 39 17.16 -29.54 9.04
C ASP A 39 15.84 -29.00 8.48
N ALA A 40 14.78 -29.79 8.58
CA ALA A 40 13.43 -29.45 8.12
C ALA A 40 12.69 -28.45 9.03
N ASP A 41 13.31 -27.89 10.07
CA ASP A 41 12.75 -26.85 10.93
C ASP A 41 13.30 -25.44 10.61
N HIS A 42 14.33 -25.34 9.76
CA HIS A 42 14.94 -24.05 9.42
C HIS A 42 14.04 -23.16 8.56
N PHE A 43 14.01 -21.86 8.83
CA PHE A 43 13.31 -20.91 7.97
C PHE A 43 13.90 -20.89 6.55
N ASP A 44 13.07 -20.56 5.56
CA ASP A 44 13.56 -20.28 4.21
C ASP A 44 14.29 -18.95 4.24
N VAL A 45 15.60 -18.95 3.98
CA VAL A 45 16.43 -17.74 4.01
C VAL A 45 17.12 -17.52 2.68
N VAL A 46 17.02 -16.30 2.17
CA VAL A 46 17.74 -15.82 1.01
C VAL A 46 18.74 -14.75 1.45
N PHE A 47 20.01 -14.95 1.13
CA PHE A 47 21.03 -13.92 1.25
C PHE A 47 21.32 -13.34 -0.13
N GLU A 48 21.10 -12.05 -0.33
CA GLU A 48 21.34 -11.39 -1.61
C GLU A 48 22.36 -10.26 -1.46
N GLN A 49 23.47 -10.37 -2.20
CA GLN A 49 24.59 -9.45 -2.14
C GLN A 49 25.00 -9.03 -3.54
N HIS A 50 24.78 -7.76 -3.85
CA HIS A 50 25.33 -7.10 -5.04
C HIS A 50 26.28 -5.98 -4.60
N PRO A 51 27.48 -5.83 -5.18
CA PRO A 51 28.40 -4.77 -4.81
C PRO A 51 27.76 -3.37 -4.93
N PHE A 52 27.62 -2.67 -3.81
CA PHE A 52 27.15 -1.29 -3.81
C PHE A 52 28.33 -0.33 -3.94
N ARG A 53 28.35 0.46 -5.03
CA ARG A 53 29.47 1.36 -5.36
C ARG A 53 29.39 2.74 -4.68
N GLY A 54 28.28 3.09 -4.04
CA GLY A 54 28.05 4.36 -3.33
C GLY A 54 28.61 4.37 -1.91
N ALA A 55 29.93 4.32 -1.73
CA ALA A 55 30.54 4.14 -0.41
C ALA A 55 30.52 5.38 0.52
N GLY A 56 29.99 6.52 0.07
CA GLY A 56 30.02 7.78 0.82
C GLY A 56 28.80 8.01 1.75
N ALA A 57 28.95 8.95 2.69
CA ALA A 57 27.87 9.47 3.54
C ALA A 57 27.28 10.80 3.00
N THR A 58 27.49 11.10 1.72
CA THR A 58 26.89 12.28 1.08
C THR A 58 25.40 12.07 0.83
N SER A 59 24.64 13.16 0.67
CA SER A 59 23.20 13.09 0.35
C SER A 59 22.93 12.24 -0.91
N ALA A 60 23.75 12.39 -1.95
CA ALA A 60 23.65 11.58 -3.18
C ALA A 60 23.90 10.08 -2.92
N ALA A 61 24.93 9.74 -2.16
CA ALA A 61 25.23 8.35 -1.79
C ALA A 61 24.14 7.73 -0.90
N THR A 62 23.41 8.55 -0.13
CA THR A 62 22.27 8.12 0.66
C THR A 62 21.07 7.78 -0.24
N ILE A 63 20.81 8.57 -1.29
CA ILE A 63 19.74 8.27 -2.26
C ILE A 63 20.04 6.99 -3.04
N GLU A 64 21.25 6.83 -3.56
CA GLU A 64 21.66 5.59 -4.27
C GLU A 64 21.47 4.36 -3.39
N ARG A 65 21.78 4.47 -2.09
CA ARG A 65 21.58 3.40 -1.11
C ARG A 65 20.11 3.07 -0.91
N LYS A 66 19.24 4.08 -0.77
CA LYS A 66 17.78 3.89 -0.65
C LYS A 66 17.23 3.09 -1.84
N LEU A 67 17.59 3.51 -3.06
CA LEU A 67 17.14 2.87 -4.29
C LEU A 67 17.66 1.42 -4.39
N TYR A 68 18.94 1.21 -4.09
CA TYR A 68 19.54 -0.12 -4.04
C TYR A 68 18.80 -1.08 -3.10
N ILE A 69 18.50 -0.62 -1.88
CA ILE A 69 17.76 -1.42 -0.88
C ILE A 69 16.34 -1.70 -1.39
N PHE A 70 15.67 -0.69 -1.93
CA PHE A 70 14.31 -0.81 -2.43
C PHE A 70 14.19 -1.86 -3.55
N ASP A 71 15.12 -1.86 -4.51
CA ASP A 71 15.14 -2.85 -5.60
C ASP A 71 15.33 -4.28 -5.09
N LEU A 72 16.17 -4.47 -4.07
CA LEU A 72 16.33 -5.78 -3.41
C LEU A 72 15.06 -6.22 -2.68
N ILE A 73 14.37 -5.31 -1.98
CA ILE A 73 13.08 -5.60 -1.35
C ILE A 73 12.05 -6.03 -2.41
N ARG A 74 11.99 -5.36 -3.57
CA ARG A 74 11.12 -5.77 -4.70
C ARG A 74 11.52 -7.14 -5.27
N ALA A 75 12.81 -7.46 -5.32
CA ALA A 75 13.27 -8.78 -5.76
C ALA A 75 12.84 -9.89 -4.78
N PHE A 76 12.91 -9.63 -3.48
CA PHE A 76 12.42 -10.53 -2.43
C PHE A 76 10.91 -10.76 -2.51
N GLU A 77 10.13 -9.70 -2.70
CA GLU A 77 8.66 -9.80 -2.86
C GLU A 77 8.28 -10.71 -4.04
N LYS A 78 8.94 -10.55 -5.20
CA LYS A 78 8.73 -11.41 -6.38
C LYS A 78 9.06 -12.89 -6.13
N ARG A 79 9.91 -13.18 -5.14
CA ARG A 79 10.32 -14.53 -4.75
C ARG A 79 9.45 -15.11 -3.64
N GLY A 80 8.44 -14.38 -3.18
CA GLY A 80 7.54 -14.80 -2.09
C GLY A 80 8.16 -14.70 -0.70
N ILE A 81 9.23 -13.91 -0.53
CA ILE A 81 9.79 -13.60 0.78
C ILE A 81 8.86 -12.64 1.50
N ASP A 82 8.56 -12.91 2.78
CA ASP A 82 7.66 -12.08 3.59
C ASP A 82 8.37 -11.06 4.49
N THR A 83 9.61 -11.34 4.90
CA THR A 83 10.35 -10.54 5.88
C THR A 83 11.75 -10.16 5.39
N VAL A 84 12.08 -8.88 5.47
CA VAL A 84 13.37 -8.30 5.12
C VAL A 84 14.21 -8.08 6.39
N VAL A 85 15.43 -8.60 6.33
CA VAL A 85 16.49 -8.40 7.33
C VAL A 85 17.50 -7.44 6.73
N LEU A 86 17.62 -6.25 7.32
CA LEU A 86 18.46 -5.16 6.83
C LEU A 86 19.62 -4.91 7.79
N PRO A 87 20.74 -5.64 7.70
CA PRO A 87 21.89 -5.52 8.61
C PRO A 87 22.72 -4.26 8.32
N CYS A 88 22.15 -3.07 8.56
CA CYS A 88 22.83 -1.79 8.35
C CYS A 88 22.14 -0.66 9.13
N PHE A 89 22.77 -0.18 10.21
CA PHE A 89 22.23 0.93 11.02
C PHE A 89 22.01 2.21 10.22
N LEU A 90 22.92 2.55 9.30
CA LEU A 90 22.76 3.71 8.43
C LEU A 90 21.46 3.64 7.62
N SER A 91 21.01 2.45 7.23
CA SER A 91 19.77 2.30 6.46
C SER A 91 18.52 2.52 7.30
N HIS A 92 18.65 2.51 8.63
CA HIS A 92 17.55 2.76 9.53
C HIS A 92 17.26 4.24 9.75
N THR A 93 18.14 5.14 9.31
CA THR A 93 17.86 6.59 9.34
C THR A 93 16.70 6.98 8.42
N PHE A 94 16.39 6.13 7.42
CA PHE A 94 15.32 6.30 6.44
C PHE A 94 14.39 5.08 6.31
N MET A 95 14.35 4.21 7.33
CA MET A 95 13.55 2.97 7.29
C MET A 95 12.07 3.21 6.99
N ASP A 96 11.50 4.28 7.55
CA ASP A 96 10.09 4.61 7.37
C ASP A 96 9.72 4.83 5.90
N GLU A 97 10.65 5.36 5.10
CA GLU A 97 10.46 5.53 3.66
C GLU A 97 10.38 4.16 2.94
N LEU A 98 11.17 3.18 3.37
CA LEU A 98 11.13 1.81 2.82
C LEU A 98 9.86 1.08 3.24
N LYS A 99 9.49 1.17 4.53
CA LYS A 99 8.26 0.55 5.08
C LYS A 99 7.01 1.12 4.41
N ALA A 100 6.95 2.43 4.17
CA ALA A 100 5.81 3.07 3.50
C ALA A 100 5.60 2.62 2.04
N ASN A 101 6.63 2.02 1.41
CA ASN A 101 6.63 1.64 0.00
C ASN A 101 6.78 0.13 -0.23
N SER A 102 6.66 -0.69 0.81
CA SER A 102 6.78 -2.15 0.72
C SER A 102 5.70 -2.84 1.55
N PRO A 103 5.01 -3.88 1.02
CA PRO A 103 4.12 -4.70 1.82
C PRO A 103 4.89 -5.75 2.65
N LEU A 104 6.18 -5.95 2.39
CA LEU A 104 7.03 -6.86 3.18
C LEU A 104 7.30 -6.27 4.56
N GLN A 105 7.39 -7.14 5.55
CA GLN A 105 7.90 -6.77 6.87
C GLN A 105 9.37 -6.35 6.77
N ILE A 106 9.74 -5.17 7.25
CA ILE A 106 11.14 -4.78 7.38
C ILE A 106 11.48 -4.64 8.86
N VAL A 107 12.31 -5.55 9.38
CA VAL A 107 12.57 -5.64 10.83
C VAL A 107 13.58 -4.58 11.26
N ASP A 108 13.21 -3.80 12.27
CA ASP A 108 14.03 -2.71 12.79
C ASP A 108 15.13 -3.22 13.73
N MET A 109 16.38 -2.96 13.35
CA MET A 109 17.55 -3.36 14.10
C MET A 109 17.73 -2.55 15.39
N ILE A 110 17.33 -1.28 15.43
CA ILE A 110 17.53 -0.42 16.60
C ILE A 110 16.48 -0.78 17.65
N GLU A 111 15.25 -1.06 17.21
CA GLU A 111 14.21 -1.62 18.07
C GLU A 111 14.64 -2.96 18.68
N ALA A 112 15.27 -3.84 17.88
CA ALA A 112 15.82 -5.10 18.37
C ALA A 112 16.85 -4.89 19.50
N LEU A 113 17.77 -3.93 19.32
CA LEU A 113 18.77 -3.60 20.35
C LEU A 113 18.12 -3.03 21.60
N ARG A 114 17.16 -2.11 21.45
CA ARG A 114 16.44 -1.54 22.59
C ARG A 114 15.72 -2.62 23.38
N ASN A 115 15.01 -3.51 22.69
CA ASN A 115 14.33 -4.65 23.32
C ASN A 115 15.32 -5.58 24.02
N HIS A 116 16.48 -5.84 23.43
CA HIS A 116 17.53 -6.64 24.05
C HIS A 116 18.08 -5.98 25.33
N VAL A 117 18.42 -4.67 25.27
CA VAL A 117 18.90 -3.90 26.43
C VAL A 117 17.88 -3.95 27.56
N ARG A 118 16.60 -3.65 27.29
CA ARG A 118 15.54 -3.63 28.30
C ARG A 118 15.35 -5.00 28.96
N ARG A 119 15.39 -6.08 28.18
CA ARG A 119 15.19 -7.44 28.69
C ARG A 119 16.39 -7.93 29.51
N LYS A 120 17.62 -7.67 29.04
CA LYS A 120 18.84 -8.23 29.63
C LYS A 120 19.45 -7.34 30.73
N PHE A 121 19.25 -6.03 30.64
CA PHE A 121 19.82 -5.03 31.54
C PHE A 121 18.75 -4.03 32.01
N PRO A 122 17.69 -4.48 32.71
CA PRO A 122 16.52 -3.65 33.04
C PRO A 122 16.83 -2.46 33.98
N SER A 123 17.96 -2.48 34.67
CA SER A 123 18.41 -1.38 35.55
C SER A 123 19.22 -0.30 34.84
N VAL A 124 19.70 -0.56 33.62
CA VAL A 124 20.55 0.38 32.89
C VAL A 124 19.75 1.61 32.48
N ARG A 125 20.35 2.78 32.68
CA ARG A 125 19.84 4.08 32.26
C ARG A 125 20.79 4.80 31.32
N ARG A 126 22.11 4.63 31.47
CA ARG A 126 23.10 5.26 30.59
C ARG A 126 23.75 4.25 29.67
N ILE A 127 23.54 4.40 28.36
CA ILE A 127 24.11 3.52 27.34
C ILE A 127 25.22 4.24 26.56
N GLY A 128 26.33 3.55 26.33
CA GLY A 128 27.41 4.04 25.48
C GLY A 128 27.28 3.47 24.07
N VAL A 129 27.18 4.34 23.06
CA VAL A 129 26.93 3.90 21.68
C VAL A 129 28.14 4.14 20.78
N LEU A 130 28.65 3.05 20.19
CA LEU A 130 29.70 3.09 19.15
C LEU A 130 29.05 3.23 17.76
N ALA A 131 28.66 4.45 17.40
CA ALA A 131 28.02 4.77 16.13
C ALA A 131 28.98 5.51 15.19
N SER A 132 28.70 5.49 13.88
CA SER A 132 29.43 6.29 12.90
C SER A 132 29.12 7.78 13.06
N ASP A 133 29.97 8.65 12.54
CA ASP A 133 29.75 10.10 12.48
C ASP A 133 28.35 10.48 11.96
N TYR A 134 27.93 9.90 10.85
CA TYR A 134 26.63 10.16 10.24
C TYR A 134 25.46 9.73 11.13
N THR A 135 25.50 8.51 11.67
CA THR A 135 24.39 7.98 12.49
C THR A 135 24.25 8.72 13.81
N ARG A 136 25.36 9.26 14.35
CA ARG A 136 25.34 10.19 15.49
C ARG A 136 24.76 11.55 15.12
N GLN A 137 25.17 12.13 14.00
CA GLN A 137 24.65 13.43 13.54
C GLN A 137 23.15 13.39 13.22
N ASP A 138 22.67 12.25 12.70
CA ASP A 138 21.24 11.99 12.47
C ASP A 138 20.44 11.79 13.77
N GLY A 139 21.11 11.52 14.90
CA GLY A 139 20.47 11.26 16.18
C GLY A 139 19.69 9.94 16.20
N LEU A 140 20.12 8.95 15.41
CA LEU A 140 19.38 7.68 15.24
C LEU A 140 19.16 6.97 16.58
N PHE A 141 20.18 6.88 17.43
CA PHE A 141 20.08 6.14 18.69
C PHE A 141 19.28 6.92 19.74
N GLU A 142 19.42 8.24 19.78
CA GLU A 142 18.69 9.13 20.68
C GLU A 142 17.18 9.07 20.46
N ARG A 143 16.73 8.93 19.20
CA ARG A 143 15.31 8.79 18.87
C ARG A 143 14.69 7.53 19.48
N TYR A 144 15.43 6.42 19.51
CA TYR A 144 14.93 5.13 20.00
C TYR A 144 15.19 4.92 21.49
N PHE A 145 16.35 5.37 21.99
CA PHE A 145 16.75 5.34 23.39
C PHE A 145 16.53 6.71 24.03
N SER A 146 15.28 7.15 24.06
CA SER A 146 14.90 8.50 24.48
C SER A 146 14.69 8.66 25.99
N ALA A 147 14.85 9.89 26.47
CA ALA A 147 14.61 10.27 27.86
C ALA A 147 13.11 10.17 28.24
N PRO A 148 12.78 9.90 29.52
CA PRO A 148 13.69 9.69 30.65
C PRO A 148 14.19 8.24 30.77
N GLU A 149 13.88 7.37 29.81
CA GLU A 149 14.15 5.94 29.93
C GLU A 149 15.64 5.64 29.84
N PHE A 150 16.31 6.24 28.86
CA PHE A 150 17.73 6.11 28.60
C PHE A 150 18.40 7.47 28.41
N GLU A 151 19.69 7.51 28.71
CA GLU A 151 20.64 8.56 28.34
C GLU A 151 21.68 7.93 27.40
N VAL A 152 21.77 8.47 26.18
CA VAL A 152 22.74 8.02 25.18
C VAL A 152 24.00 8.86 25.29
N VAL A 153 25.15 8.20 25.40
CA VAL A 153 26.46 8.86 25.33
C VAL A 153 27.29 8.26 24.19
N HIS A 154 28.10 9.09 23.55
CA HIS A 154 28.97 8.72 22.45
C HIS A 154 30.44 8.99 22.80
N PRO A 155 31.41 8.29 22.18
CA PRO A 155 32.83 8.58 22.38
C PRO A 155 33.12 10.05 22.04
N ARG A 156 33.87 10.73 22.90
CA ARG A 156 34.34 12.09 22.66
C ARG A 156 35.30 12.08 21.47
N ILE A 157 35.18 13.10 20.63
CA ILE A 157 36.05 13.27 19.46
C ILE A 157 37.28 14.07 19.90
N ASP A 158 38.47 13.48 19.75
CA ASP A 158 39.74 14.17 19.99
C ASP A 158 40.28 14.75 18.67
N GLY A 159 40.23 16.08 18.54
CA GLY A 159 40.63 16.77 17.32
C GLY A 159 39.72 16.47 16.12
N THR A 160 40.29 15.99 15.01
CA THR A 160 39.57 15.69 13.76
C THR A 160 39.25 14.20 13.56
N THR A 161 39.67 13.32 14.47
CA THR A 161 39.60 11.87 14.24
C THR A 161 38.47 11.23 15.03
N ASP A 162 37.45 10.74 14.32
CA ASP A 162 36.45 9.84 14.88
C ASP A 162 37.00 8.40 14.93
N LEU A 163 37.30 7.92 16.13
CA LEU A 163 37.88 6.59 16.34
C LEU A 163 36.99 5.46 15.82
N VAL A 164 35.67 5.58 15.99
CA VAL A 164 34.71 4.53 15.59
C VAL A 164 34.60 4.47 14.07
N THR A 165 34.35 5.61 13.43
CA THR A 165 34.25 5.68 11.96
C THR A 165 35.56 5.25 11.30
N ARG A 166 36.71 5.65 11.83
CA ARG A 166 38.03 5.22 11.32
C ARG A 166 38.26 3.73 11.52
N ALA A 167 37.88 3.16 12.65
CA ALA A 167 38.03 1.72 12.90
C ALA A 167 37.24 0.88 11.88
N VAL A 168 36.05 1.33 11.49
CA VAL A 168 35.19 0.56 10.58
C VAL A 168 35.48 0.85 9.10
N TYR A 169 35.52 2.13 8.71
CA TYR A 169 35.60 2.57 7.32
C TYR A 169 36.97 3.12 6.89
N GLY A 170 37.95 3.18 7.80
CA GLY A 170 39.32 3.55 7.43
C GLY A 170 39.92 2.56 6.42
N GLU A 171 41.03 2.97 5.79
CA GLU A 171 41.77 2.14 4.81
C GLU A 171 42.07 0.74 5.36
N ASP A 172 42.60 0.70 6.60
CA ASP A 172 42.86 -0.52 7.37
C ASP A 172 41.70 -0.90 8.32
N GLY A 173 40.47 -0.53 7.97
CA GLY A 173 39.29 -0.74 8.79
C GLY A 173 38.68 -2.14 8.69
N ILE A 174 37.74 -2.44 9.59
CA ILE A 174 37.02 -3.73 9.64
C ILE A 174 36.35 -4.06 8.32
N LYS A 175 35.78 -3.05 7.63
CA LYS A 175 35.10 -3.26 6.35
C LYS A 175 36.03 -3.76 5.24
N SER A 176 37.32 -3.45 5.32
CA SER A 176 38.36 -3.93 4.42
C SER A 176 38.88 -5.33 4.79
N GLY A 177 38.32 -5.97 5.83
CA GLY A 177 38.72 -7.29 6.31
C GLY A 177 39.76 -7.31 7.42
N HIS A 178 40.14 -6.15 7.96
CA HIS A 178 41.08 -6.06 9.08
C HIS A 178 40.36 -6.26 10.41
N LEU A 179 40.37 -7.50 10.90
CA LEU A 179 39.65 -7.90 12.12
C LEU A 179 40.50 -7.83 13.40
N LEU A 180 41.79 -7.51 13.26
CA LEU A 180 42.77 -7.45 14.35
C LEU A 180 43.58 -6.15 14.29
N GLY A 181 44.36 -5.88 15.33
CA GLY A 181 45.33 -4.78 15.31
C GLY A 181 44.67 -3.40 15.45
N GLN A 182 44.86 -2.52 14.45
CA GLN A 182 44.50 -1.10 14.57
C GLN A 182 43.00 -0.86 14.82
N PRO A 183 42.04 -1.49 14.10
CA PRO A 183 40.62 -1.31 14.40
C PRO A 183 40.24 -1.69 15.83
N VAL A 184 40.83 -2.77 16.37
CA VAL A 184 40.62 -3.22 17.75
C VAL A 184 41.13 -2.17 18.74
N ALA A 185 42.34 -1.62 18.50
CA ALA A 185 42.91 -0.58 19.36
C ALA A 185 42.08 0.71 19.35
N LEU A 186 41.58 1.13 18.18
CA LEU A 186 40.73 2.32 18.03
C LEU A 186 39.39 2.14 18.75
N LEU A 187 38.71 1.01 18.57
CA LEU A 187 37.45 0.73 19.26
C LEU A 187 37.63 0.58 20.76
N ARG A 188 38.76 0.02 21.21
CA ARG A 188 39.06 -0.07 22.65
C ARG A 188 39.18 1.32 23.29
N GLY A 189 39.89 2.24 22.65
CA GLY A 189 39.95 3.63 23.09
C GLY A 189 38.58 4.31 23.15
N ALA A 190 37.72 4.04 22.16
CA ALA A 190 36.35 4.54 22.16
C ALA A 190 35.49 3.93 23.30
N CYS A 191 35.65 2.64 23.59
CA CYS A 191 35.00 1.97 24.71
C CYS A 191 35.46 2.54 26.06
N ASP A 192 36.77 2.74 26.25
CA ASP A 192 37.34 3.27 27.48
C ASP A 192 36.81 4.68 27.76
N ASP A 193 36.67 5.50 26.72
CA ASP A 193 36.05 6.82 26.82
C ASP A 193 34.58 6.76 27.23
N LEU A 194 33.78 5.86 26.64
CA LEU A 194 32.38 5.65 27.02
C LEU A 194 32.26 5.21 28.49
N ILE A 195 33.13 4.32 28.95
CA ILE A 195 33.18 3.86 30.34
C ILE A 195 33.54 5.03 31.27
N ALA A 196 34.50 5.87 30.89
CA ALA A 196 34.86 7.07 31.65
C ALA A 196 33.71 8.09 31.73
N GLN A 197 32.81 8.11 30.73
CA GLN A 197 31.57 8.90 30.73
C GLN A 197 30.43 8.24 31.54
N GLY A 198 30.66 7.06 32.11
CA GLY A 198 29.70 6.35 32.96
C GLY A 198 28.70 5.49 32.20
N ALA A 199 28.98 5.10 30.95
CA ALA A 199 28.17 4.12 30.24
C ALA A 199 28.10 2.80 31.03
N GLU A 200 26.90 2.27 31.25
CA GLU A 200 26.66 1.03 32.01
C GLU A 200 26.63 -0.21 31.09
N VAL A 201 26.41 0.01 29.79
CA VAL A 201 26.45 -0.99 28.73
C VAL A 201 26.93 -0.33 27.44
N ILE A 202 27.69 -1.06 26.63
CA ILE A 202 28.13 -0.60 25.31
C ILE A 202 27.27 -1.25 24.23
N VAL A 203 26.68 -0.41 23.38
CA VAL A 203 25.80 -0.77 22.27
C VAL A 203 26.52 -0.45 20.95
N PRO A 204 26.96 -1.47 20.19
CA PRO A 204 27.56 -1.25 18.88
C PRO A 204 26.52 -0.75 17.88
N GLY A 205 26.73 0.46 17.34
CA GLY A 205 25.88 1.09 16.33
C GLY A 205 26.39 0.92 14.89
N MET A 206 27.29 -0.05 14.67
CA MET A 206 27.77 -0.47 13.36
C MET A 206 27.89 -1.99 13.36
N THR A 207 27.33 -2.65 12.34
CA THR A 207 27.23 -4.11 12.26
C THR A 207 28.60 -4.79 12.17
N GLU A 208 29.60 -4.08 11.64
CA GLU A 208 30.99 -4.53 11.51
C GLU A 208 31.66 -4.74 12.88
N ILE A 209 31.28 -3.96 13.90
CA ILE A 209 31.91 -4.04 15.23
C ILE A 209 31.68 -5.43 15.86
N ALA A 210 30.55 -6.07 15.58
CA ALA A 210 30.24 -7.41 16.09
C ALA A 210 31.21 -8.48 15.57
N LEU A 211 31.91 -8.23 14.45
CA LEU A 211 32.90 -9.15 13.89
C LEU A 211 34.18 -9.25 14.74
N ILE A 212 34.44 -8.24 15.57
CA ILE A 212 35.67 -8.14 16.38
C ILE A 212 35.38 -7.98 17.88
N ALA A 213 34.12 -8.15 18.30
CA ALA A 213 33.72 -7.92 19.69
C ALA A 213 34.53 -8.77 20.69
N ASP A 214 34.84 -10.02 20.33
CA ASP A 214 35.66 -10.92 21.16
C ASP A 214 37.12 -10.44 21.29
N GLU A 215 37.65 -9.79 20.26
CA GLU A 215 39.04 -9.29 20.21
C GLU A 215 39.28 -8.05 21.07
N LEU A 216 38.21 -7.32 21.44
CA LEU A 216 38.29 -6.19 22.37
C LEU A 216 38.67 -6.64 23.79
N GLY A 217 38.50 -7.93 24.10
CA GLY A 217 38.76 -8.50 25.41
C GLY A 217 37.79 -8.03 26.48
N LYS A 218 38.17 -8.17 27.75
CA LYS A 218 37.33 -7.76 28.88
C LYS A 218 37.25 -6.23 28.97
N LEU A 219 36.03 -5.71 28.87
CA LEU A 219 35.68 -4.32 29.14
C LEU A 219 35.15 -4.17 30.57
N GLY A 220 35.19 -2.96 31.12
CA GLY A 220 34.65 -2.66 32.45
C GLY A 220 33.13 -2.77 32.56
N VAL A 221 32.43 -2.81 31.42
CA VAL A 221 30.98 -2.95 31.31
C VAL A 221 30.60 -3.94 30.20
N PRO A 222 29.39 -4.52 30.22
CA PRO A 222 28.95 -5.43 29.18
C PRO A 222 28.88 -4.74 27.81
N MET A 223 29.28 -5.45 26.76
CA MET A 223 29.09 -5.05 25.37
C MET A 223 28.09 -5.99 24.71
N ILE A 224 27.16 -5.43 23.93
CA ILE A 224 26.12 -6.19 23.23
C ILE A 224 26.66 -6.68 21.88
N ASP A 225 26.37 -7.94 21.53
CA ASP A 225 26.48 -8.40 20.14
C ASP A 225 25.24 -7.97 19.37
N SER A 226 25.34 -6.83 18.69
CA SER A 226 24.22 -6.23 17.97
C SER A 226 23.65 -7.14 16.87
N ASN A 227 24.51 -7.86 16.17
CA ASN A 227 24.10 -8.76 15.09
C ASN A 227 23.34 -9.97 15.64
N LEU A 228 23.75 -10.50 16.79
CA LEU A 228 23.06 -11.62 17.44
C LEU A 228 21.73 -11.18 18.04
N ALA A 229 21.70 -10.04 18.73
CA ALA A 229 20.47 -9.47 19.28
C ALA A 229 19.43 -9.23 18.16
N TYR A 230 19.88 -8.71 17.01
CA TYR A 230 19.02 -8.51 15.84
C TYR A 230 18.50 -9.84 15.26
N ALA A 231 19.38 -10.81 15.03
CA ALA A 231 19.00 -12.13 14.51
C ALA A 231 17.96 -12.84 15.42
N GLN A 232 18.15 -12.78 16.74
CA GLN A 232 17.21 -13.34 17.71
C GLN A 232 15.85 -12.63 17.67
N TYR A 233 15.86 -11.30 17.51
CA TYR A 233 14.63 -10.51 17.38
C TYR A 233 13.85 -10.85 16.11
N VAL A 234 14.54 -10.94 14.96
CA VAL A 234 13.95 -11.39 13.69
C VAL A 234 13.28 -12.76 13.85
N VAL A 235 13.99 -13.74 14.42
CA VAL A 235 13.45 -15.08 14.64
C VAL A 235 12.27 -15.07 15.61
N SER A 236 12.26 -14.20 16.62
CA SER A 236 11.16 -14.14 17.60
C SER A 236 9.81 -13.77 16.97
N GLY A 237 9.80 -13.00 15.87
CA GLY A 237 8.57 -12.50 15.25
C GLY A 237 7.82 -11.47 16.09
N GLN A 238 8.42 -10.95 17.17
CA GLN A 238 7.80 -10.03 18.12
C GLN A 238 8.03 -8.56 17.71
N TYR A 239 7.69 -8.20 16.48
CA TYR A 239 7.77 -6.85 15.94
C TYR A 239 6.44 -6.42 15.31
N GLU A 240 6.22 -5.12 15.21
CA GLU A 240 5.00 -4.56 14.64
C GLU A 240 4.85 -4.93 13.16
N SER A 241 3.62 -5.24 12.77
CA SER A 241 3.28 -5.50 11.36
C SER A 241 3.32 -4.20 10.54
N PRO A 242 3.52 -4.27 9.21
CA PRO A 242 3.56 -3.07 8.39
C PRO A 242 2.20 -2.39 8.40
N VAL A 243 2.18 -1.06 8.50
CA VAL A 243 0.96 -0.26 8.29
C VAL A 243 0.59 -0.35 6.81
N LYS A 244 -0.62 -0.85 6.50
CA LYS A 244 -1.05 -1.06 5.12
C LYS A 244 -2.00 0.06 4.71
N LEU A 245 -1.46 1.04 3.97
CA LEU A 245 -2.30 2.09 3.37
C LEU A 245 -3.37 1.48 2.48
N PHE A 246 -4.63 1.80 2.80
CA PHE A 246 -5.79 1.34 2.05
C PHE A 246 -5.74 1.81 0.60
N LYS A 247 -5.93 0.88 -0.34
CA LYS A 247 -5.79 1.11 -1.78
C LYS A 247 -7.06 0.70 -2.52
N VAL A 248 -7.57 1.58 -3.37
CA VAL A 248 -8.71 1.28 -4.24
C VAL A 248 -8.22 0.93 -5.63
N GLY A 249 -8.54 -0.28 -6.09
CA GLY A 249 -8.34 -0.72 -7.46
C GLY A 249 -9.50 -0.29 -8.35
N VAL A 250 -9.24 0.22 -9.55
CA VAL A 250 -10.27 0.67 -10.50
C VAL A 250 -10.17 -0.10 -11.81
N VAL A 251 -11.23 -0.85 -12.14
CA VAL A 251 -11.41 -1.46 -13.47
C VAL A 251 -11.89 -0.37 -14.42
N GLY A 252 -10.95 0.27 -15.09
CA GLY A 252 -11.20 1.41 -15.97
C GLY A 252 -11.34 1.05 -17.44
N GLY A 253 -11.51 2.08 -18.26
CA GLY A 253 -11.52 1.97 -19.73
C GLY A 253 -12.88 1.60 -20.35
N ILE A 254 -13.93 1.45 -19.56
CA ILE A 254 -15.23 0.92 -20.02
C ILE A 254 -16.45 1.87 -19.78
N GLY A 255 -16.36 3.19 -20.03
CA GLY A 255 -15.41 3.87 -20.93
C GLY A 255 -14.29 4.69 -20.26
N PRO A 256 -13.31 5.16 -21.05
CA PRO A 256 -12.18 5.94 -20.54
C PRO A 256 -12.58 7.23 -19.81
N ALA A 257 -13.50 8.02 -20.39
CA ALA A 257 -13.95 9.28 -19.82
C ALA A 257 -14.68 9.07 -18.48
N ALA A 258 -15.53 8.05 -18.39
CA ALA A 258 -16.20 7.66 -17.14
C ALA A 258 -15.22 7.26 -16.04
N THR A 259 -14.08 6.66 -16.39
CA THR A 259 -13.04 6.33 -15.41
C THR A 259 -12.36 7.59 -14.86
N VAL A 260 -12.08 8.58 -15.72
CA VAL A 260 -11.51 9.86 -15.30
C VAL A 260 -12.47 10.63 -14.40
N ASP A 261 -13.75 10.65 -14.75
CA ASP A 261 -14.80 11.25 -13.93
C ASP A 261 -14.94 10.55 -12.56
N PHE A 262 -14.86 9.21 -12.52
CA PHE A 262 -14.81 8.48 -11.26
C PHE A 262 -13.61 8.90 -10.38
N MET A 263 -12.41 9.02 -10.96
CA MET A 263 -11.23 9.49 -10.22
C MET A 263 -11.43 10.91 -9.68
N GLN A 264 -12.00 11.81 -10.48
CA GLN A 264 -12.33 13.17 -10.03
C GLN A 264 -13.32 13.15 -8.86
N LYS A 265 -14.32 12.26 -8.89
CA LYS A 265 -15.29 12.08 -7.82
C LYS A 265 -14.66 11.50 -6.55
N ILE A 266 -13.69 10.59 -6.65
CA ILE A 266 -12.92 10.13 -5.48
C ILE A 266 -12.19 11.32 -4.85
N VAL A 267 -11.45 12.10 -5.64
CA VAL A 267 -10.70 13.26 -5.16
C VAL A 267 -11.64 14.27 -4.48
N ARG A 268 -12.75 14.63 -5.15
CA ARG A 268 -13.75 15.57 -4.63
C ARG A 268 -14.37 15.13 -3.31
N ASN A 269 -14.65 13.84 -3.17
CA ASN A 269 -15.31 13.29 -1.97
C ASN A 269 -14.31 12.94 -0.86
N THR A 270 -13.00 12.98 -1.11
CA THR A 270 -11.99 12.69 -0.09
C THR A 270 -11.72 13.93 0.78
N PRO A 271 -11.90 13.85 2.11
CA PRO A 271 -11.56 14.96 3.01
C PRO A 271 -10.04 15.06 3.18
N ALA A 272 -9.38 15.87 2.33
CA ALA A 272 -7.93 16.04 2.32
C ALA A 272 -7.52 17.50 2.55
N LYS A 273 -6.40 17.72 3.27
CA LYS A 273 -5.78 19.06 3.44
C LYS A 273 -4.49 19.21 2.64
N ARG A 274 -3.89 18.09 2.26
CA ARG A 274 -2.68 17.97 1.44
C ARG A 274 -2.74 16.69 0.62
N ASP A 275 -1.86 16.57 -0.37
CA ASP A 275 -1.81 15.44 -1.30
C ASP A 275 -1.74 14.08 -0.59
N GLN A 276 -0.96 13.98 0.50
CA GLN A 276 -0.76 12.73 1.25
C GLN A 276 -1.99 12.26 2.02
N ASP A 277 -3.02 13.10 2.16
CA ASP A 277 -4.28 12.73 2.80
C ASP A 277 -5.25 12.06 1.80
N HIS A 278 -4.92 12.05 0.50
CA HIS A 278 -5.74 11.41 -0.53
C HIS A 278 -5.56 9.88 -0.54
N ILE A 279 -6.61 9.21 -1.03
CA ILE A 279 -6.66 7.75 -1.12
C ILE A 279 -5.75 7.26 -2.24
N LYS A 280 -4.95 6.22 -1.95
CA LYS A 280 -4.11 5.56 -2.95
C LYS A 280 -4.98 4.82 -3.98
N LEU A 281 -4.83 5.17 -5.26
CA LEU A 281 -5.54 4.54 -6.37
C LEU A 281 -4.58 3.71 -7.23
N VAL A 282 -5.02 2.54 -7.67
CA VAL A 282 -4.42 1.81 -8.79
C VAL A 282 -5.49 1.63 -9.87
N VAL A 283 -5.22 2.12 -11.08
CA VAL A 283 -6.20 2.19 -12.15
C VAL A 283 -5.68 1.40 -13.34
N GLU A 284 -6.41 0.35 -13.72
CA GLU A 284 -6.16 -0.36 -14.98
C GLU A 284 -7.14 0.19 -16.02
N GLN A 285 -6.69 1.18 -16.79
CA GLN A 285 -7.45 1.82 -17.87
C GLN A 285 -7.42 0.93 -19.12
N ASN A 286 -8.33 -0.05 -19.21
CA ASN A 286 -8.31 -1.06 -20.28
C ASN A 286 -9.50 -0.93 -21.25
N PRO A 287 -9.42 -0.07 -22.29
CA PRO A 287 -10.46 0.05 -23.29
C PRO A 287 -10.54 -1.13 -24.27
N GLN A 288 -9.62 -2.10 -24.19
CA GLN A 288 -9.67 -3.33 -25.00
C GLN A 288 -10.63 -4.39 -24.42
N ILE A 289 -11.26 -4.13 -23.28
CA ILE A 289 -12.34 -4.99 -22.77
C ILE A 289 -13.51 -4.96 -23.77
N PRO A 290 -13.97 -6.12 -24.29
CA PRO A 290 -15.10 -6.22 -25.20
C PRO A 290 -16.31 -5.40 -24.77
N ASP A 291 -17.10 -4.92 -25.73
CA ASP A 291 -18.30 -4.15 -25.42
C ASP A 291 -19.33 -5.03 -24.68
N ARG A 292 -19.82 -4.51 -23.55
CA ARG A 292 -20.72 -5.24 -22.67
C ARG A 292 -22.12 -5.34 -23.28
N THR A 293 -22.57 -4.29 -23.97
CA THR A 293 -23.88 -4.25 -24.61
C THR A 293 -23.93 -5.20 -25.79
N ASP A 294 -22.91 -5.18 -26.65
CA ASP A 294 -22.84 -6.07 -27.82
C ASP A 294 -22.87 -7.55 -27.43
N ASN A 295 -22.29 -7.92 -26.28
CA ASN A 295 -22.36 -9.28 -25.75
C ASN A 295 -23.72 -9.63 -25.10
N LEU A 296 -24.33 -8.69 -24.36
CA LEU A 296 -25.56 -8.97 -23.62
C LEU A 296 -26.80 -9.06 -24.51
N ILE A 297 -26.82 -8.32 -25.62
CA ILE A 297 -28.00 -8.23 -26.51
C ILE A 297 -27.69 -8.47 -27.99
N GLY A 298 -26.48 -8.92 -28.31
CA GLY A 298 -26.05 -9.28 -29.66
C GLY A 298 -25.10 -10.47 -29.63
N ASP A 299 -24.29 -10.61 -30.68
CA ASP A 299 -23.32 -11.70 -30.84
C ASP A 299 -21.88 -11.25 -30.51
N GLY A 300 -21.73 -10.20 -29.70
CA GLY A 300 -20.44 -9.63 -29.32
C GLY A 300 -19.61 -10.56 -28.41
N PRO A 301 -18.28 -10.42 -28.40
CA PRO A 301 -17.39 -11.25 -27.60
C PRO A 301 -17.62 -11.07 -26.09
N ASP A 302 -17.50 -12.16 -25.31
CA ASP A 302 -17.72 -12.15 -23.86
C ASP A 302 -16.62 -11.35 -23.12
N PRO A 303 -16.96 -10.30 -22.36
CA PRO A 303 -15.99 -9.48 -21.62
C PRO A 303 -15.49 -10.13 -20.32
N THR A 304 -16.05 -11.26 -19.88
CA THR A 304 -15.81 -11.85 -18.54
C THR A 304 -14.33 -12.08 -18.27
N ILE A 305 -13.59 -12.69 -19.20
CA ILE A 305 -12.15 -12.96 -19.01
C ILE A 305 -11.34 -11.68 -18.94
N SER A 306 -11.63 -10.68 -19.79
CA SER A 306 -10.93 -9.39 -19.78
C SER A 306 -11.19 -8.60 -18.50
N LEU A 307 -12.42 -8.63 -17.98
CA LEU A 307 -12.79 -8.06 -16.69
C LEU A 307 -12.07 -8.77 -15.54
N TYR A 308 -12.09 -10.11 -15.52
CA TYR A 308 -11.41 -10.90 -14.49
C TYR A 308 -9.90 -10.68 -14.50
N ALA A 309 -9.26 -10.71 -15.67
CA ALA A 309 -7.83 -10.45 -15.81
C ALA A 309 -7.46 -9.05 -15.30
N THR A 310 -8.30 -8.06 -15.57
CA THR A 310 -8.14 -6.69 -15.04
C THR A 310 -8.27 -6.66 -13.51
N CYS A 311 -9.27 -7.35 -12.95
CA CYS A 311 -9.43 -7.48 -11.49
C CYS A 311 -8.22 -8.16 -10.84
N LYS A 312 -7.67 -9.22 -11.45
CA LYS A 312 -6.48 -9.92 -10.95
C LYS A 312 -5.23 -9.05 -10.98
N LYS A 313 -5.06 -8.20 -12.00
CA LYS A 313 -3.96 -7.20 -12.01
C LYS A 313 -4.08 -6.23 -10.84
N LEU A 314 -5.28 -5.75 -10.53
CA LEU A 314 -5.52 -4.84 -9.41
C LEU A 314 -5.28 -5.52 -8.06
N GLU A 315 -5.69 -6.78 -7.92
CA GLU A 315 -5.40 -7.61 -6.73
C GLU A 315 -3.89 -7.82 -6.55
N THR A 316 -3.16 -8.20 -7.60
CA THR A 316 -1.69 -8.29 -7.58
C THR A 316 -1.03 -6.94 -7.33
N GLY A 317 -1.71 -5.84 -7.65
CA GLY A 317 -1.31 -4.48 -7.32
C GLY A 317 -1.66 -4.06 -5.89
N ASP A 318 -1.93 -5.01 -4.99
CA ASP A 318 -2.34 -4.85 -3.59
C ASP A 318 -3.51 -3.89 -3.38
N ALA A 319 -4.50 -3.88 -4.27
CA ALA A 319 -5.76 -3.22 -3.98
C ALA A 319 -6.48 -3.93 -2.81
N ASP A 320 -7.15 -3.19 -1.94
CA ASP A 320 -7.97 -3.73 -0.86
C ASP A 320 -9.42 -3.96 -1.30
N ILE A 321 -9.89 -3.13 -2.22
CA ILE A 321 -11.22 -3.23 -2.85
C ILE A 321 -11.12 -2.89 -4.34
N ILE A 322 -12.09 -3.36 -5.12
CA ILE A 322 -12.21 -3.04 -6.55
C ILE A 322 -13.47 -2.21 -6.80
N ALA A 323 -13.31 -1.11 -7.53
CA ALA A 323 -14.39 -0.30 -8.08
C ALA A 323 -14.49 -0.50 -9.60
N ILE A 324 -15.71 -0.60 -10.13
CA ILE A 324 -15.97 -0.71 -11.56
C ILE A 324 -16.91 0.43 -11.97
N PRO A 325 -16.43 1.58 -12.45
CA PRO A 325 -17.29 2.68 -12.89
C PRO A 325 -17.94 2.38 -14.27
N CYS A 326 -18.74 1.31 -14.33
CA CYS A 326 -19.53 0.90 -15.49
C CYS A 326 -20.72 0.05 -15.05
N ASN A 327 -21.95 0.53 -15.27
CA ASN A 327 -23.16 -0.18 -14.86
C ASN A 327 -23.31 -1.51 -15.61
N THR A 328 -23.17 -1.49 -16.94
CA THR A 328 -23.32 -2.68 -17.79
C THR A 328 -22.36 -3.80 -17.40
N ALA A 329 -21.15 -3.49 -16.91
CA ALA A 329 -20.18 -4.49 -16.49
C ALA A 329 -20.60 -5.28 -15.24
N HIS A 330 -21.54 -4.75 -14.44
CA HIS A 330 -22.01 -5.43 -13.23
C HIS A 330 -22.83 -6.69 -13.53
N ALA A 331 -23.33 -6.86 -14.75
CA ALA A 331 -23.95 -8.11 -15.21
C ALA A 331 -23.00 -9.32 -15.15
N PHE A 332 -21.68 -9.08 -15.11
CA PHE A 332 -20.65 -10.11 -15.12
C PHE A 332 -20.00 -10.30 -13.73
N VAL A 333 -20.26 -9.41 -12.77
CA VAL A 333 -19.55 -9.40 -11.46
C VAL A 333 -19.80 -10.67 -10.66
N GLN A 334 -21.01 -11.23 -10.67
CA GLN A 334 -21.31 -12.49 -9.97
C GLN A 334 -20.47 -13.67 -10.47
N ARG A 335 -20.07 -13.66 -11.75
CA ARG A 335 -19.22 -14.70 -12.35
C ARG A 335 -17.75 -14.56 -11.94
N ILE A 336 -17.34 -13.37 -11.51
CA ILE A 336 -15.95 -12.97 -11.29
C ILE A 336 -15.61 -12.98 -9.79
N GLN A 337 -16.46 -12.37 -8.94
CA GLN A 337 -16.20 -12.18 -7.51
C GLN A 337 -15.76 -13.45 -6.76
N PRO A 338 -16.33 -14.66 -7.01
CA PRO A 338 -15.90 -15.87 -6.30
C PRO A 338 -14.44 -16.28 -6.51
N TYR A 339 -13.78 -15.74 -7.53
CA TYR A 339 -12.39 -16.05 -7.89
C TYR A 339 -11.40 -14.95 -7.49
N LEU A 340 -11.85 -13.96 -6.71
CA LEU A 340 -11.04 -12.88 -6.17
C LEU A 340 -10.96 -13.00 -4.64
N ASN A 341 -9.80 -12.63 -4.07
CA ASN A 341 -9.55 -12.55 -2.63
C ASN A 341 -9.95 -11.19 -2.05
N ILE A 342 -10.20 -10.20 -2.90
CA ILE A 342 -10.65 -8.86 -2.51
C ILE A 342 -12.06 -8.57 -3.07
N PRO A 343 -12.89 -7.79 -2.36
CA PRO A 343 -14.26 -7.52 -2.78
C PRO A 343 -14.33 -6.46 -3.88
N ILE A 344 -15.26 -6.67 -4.82
CA ILE A 344 -15.74 -5.65 -5.74
C ILE A 344 -16.88 -4.89 -5.05
N VAL A 345 -16.77 -3.57 -4.98
CA VAL A 345 -17.88 -2.71 -4.53
C VAL A 345 -18.92 -2.68 -5.64
N ASN A 346 -20.02 -3.42 -5.45
CA ASN A 346 -21.09 -3.48 -6.42
C ASN A 346 -21.84 -2.14 -6.50
N MET A 347 -21.65 -1.41 -7.60
CA MET A 347 -22.22 -0.08 -7.84
C MET A 347 -23.76 -0.10 -7.83
N LEU A 348 -24.39 -1.16 -8.31
CA LEU A 348 -25.85 -1.27 -8.35
C LEU A 348 -26.40 -1.36 -6.93
N THR A 349 -25.85 -2.28 -6.13
CA THR A 349 -26.25 -2.48 -4.74
C THR A 349 -26.13 -1.20 -3.93
N VAL A 350 -24.98 -0.51 -3.99
CA VAL A 350 -24.78 0.71 -3.21
C VAL A 350 -25.65 1.87 -3.71
N THR A 351 -25.99 1.91 -5.00
CA THR A 351 -26.93 2.90 -5.56
C THR A 351 -28.33 2.69 -5.02
N VAL A 352 -28.84 1.46 -5.04
CA VAL A 352 -30.18 1.13 -4.54
C VAL A 352 -30.28 1.37 -3.04
N GLN A 353 -29.27 0.99 -2.26
CA GLN A 353 -29.22 1.30 -0.82
C GLN A 353 -29.30 2.81 -0.58
N THR A 354 -28.55 3.60 -1.34
CA THR A 354 -28.57 5.07 -1.23
C THR A 354 -29.94 5.65 -1.60
N LEU A 355 -30.63 5.08 -2.59
CA LEU A 355 -32.00 5.47 -2.93
C LEU A 355 -32.96 5.19 -1.76
N ARG A 356 -32.82 4.05 -1.10
CA ARG A 356 -33.65 3.67 0.04
C ARG A 356 -33.43 4.57 1.25
N ASP A 357 -32.18 4.90 1.53
CA ASP A 357 -31.81 5.82 2.61
C ASP A 357 -32.32 7.24 2.34
N SER A 358 -32.17 7.72 1.09
CA SER A 358 -32.47 9.12 0.73
C SER A 358 -33.95 9.36 0.43
N PHE A 359 -34.65 8.34 -0.07
CA PHE A 359 -36.06 8.44 -0.49
C PHE A 359 -36.89 7.24 0.04
N PRO A 360 -37.18 7.18 1.36
CA PRO A 360 -37.87 6.03 1.95
C PRO A 360 -39.28 5.77 1.39
N SER A 361 -39.97 6.83 0.93
CA SER A 361 -41.30 6.75 0.31
C SER A 361 -41.27 6.39 -1.17
N LEU A 362 -40.10 6.36 -1.81
CA LEU A 362 -39.97 6.09 -3.24
C LEU A 362 -40.49 4.68 -3.56
N ARG A 363 -41.26 4.59 -4.65
CA ARG A 363 -41.81 3.34 -5.17
C ARG A 363 -41.36 3.07 -6.60
N GLU A 364 -41.12 4.12 -7.37
CA GLU A 364 -40.83 4.04 -8.80
C GLU A 364 -39.60 4.87 -9.11
N VAL A 365 -38.72 4.34 -9.95
CA VAL A 365 -37.44 4.98 -10.29
C VAL A 365 -37.20 4.87 -11.77
N GLY A 366 -36.96 6.01 -12.42
CA GLY A 366 -36.56 6.04 -13.82
C GLY A 366 -35.13 5.55 -13.99
N LEU A 367 -34.85 4.87 -15.10
CA LEU A 367 -33.51 4.47 -15.48
C LEU A 367 -33.19 4.97 -16.89
N LEU A 368 -32.12 5.74 -17.01
CA LEU A 368 -31.47 6.02 -18.28
C LEU A 368 -30.16 5.24 -18.35
N ALA A 369 -30.12 4.20 -19.17
CA ALA A 369 -28.96 3.31 -19.27
C ALA A 369 -28.78 2.77 -20.69
N THR A 370 -27.68 2.06 -20.93
CA THR A 370 -27.51 1.32 -22.17
C THR A 370 -28.58 0.24 -22.32
N SER A 371 -28.94 -0.10 -23.55
CA SER A 371 -29.89 -1.20 -23.81
C SER A 371 -29.39 -2.52 -23.24
N GLY A 372 -28.08 -2.75 -23.19
CA GLY A 372 -27.50 -3.92 -22.51
C GLY A 372 -27.78 -3.93 -21.02
N THR A 373 -27.65 -2.78 -20.34
CA THR A 373 -27.98 -2.66 -18.91
C THR A 373 -29.47 -2.93 -18.66
N VAL A 374 -30.36 -2.35 -19.48
CA VAL A 374 -31.81 -2.57 -19.37
C VAL A 374 -32.17 -4.04 -19.62
N ALA A 375 -31.69 -4.63 -20.71
CA ALA A 375 -32.01 -5.99 -21.11
C ALA A 375 -31.45 -7.05 -20.15
N SER A 376 -30.24 -6.83 -19.61
CA SER A 376 -29.66 -7.73 -18.62
C SER A 376 -30.46 -7.83 -17.32
N GLY A 377 -31.32 -6.85 -17.03
CA GLY A 377 -32.15 -6.85 -15.83
C GLY A 377 -31.40 -6.52 -14.54
N VAL A 378 -30.09 -6.23 -14.58
CA VAL A 378 -29.29 -6.07 -13.35
C VAL A 378 -29.77 -4.97 -12.42
N TYR A 379 -30.24 -3.84 -12.95
CA TYR A 379 -30.87 -2.80 -12.12
C TYR A 379 -32.28 -3.19 -11.69
N ARG A 380 -33.05 -3.87 -12.56
CA ARG A 380 -34.41 -4.33 -12.23
C ARG A 380 -34.36 -5.26 -11.02
N GLU A 381 -33.51 -6.28 -11.06
CA GLU A 381 -33.31 -7.23 -9.96
C GLU A 381 -32.87 -6.52 -8.68
N ALA A 382 -31.88 -5.62 -8.77
CA ALA A 382 -31.38 -4.89 -7.60
C ALA A 382 -32.44 -3.95 -7.00
N LEU A 383 -33.26 -3.28 -7.82
CA LEU A 383 -34.34 -2.40 -7.39
C LEU A 383 -35.51 -3.19 -6.78
N GLU A 384 -35.93 -4.28 -7.42
CA GLU A 384 -37.04 -5.13 -6.97
C GLU A 384 -36.75 -5.81 -5.63
N ALA A 385 -35.50 -6.22 -5.41
CA ALA A 385 -35.05 -6.77 -4.12
C ALA A 385 -35.29 -5.80 -2.95
N GLU A 386 -35.30 -4.50 -3.22
CA GLU A 386 -35.59 -3.44 -2.26
C GLU A 386 -37.01 -2.88 -2.42
N GLY A 387 -37.89 -3.49 -3.23
CA GLY A 387 -39.27 -3.06 -3.44
C GLY A 387 -39.45 -1.79 -4.28
N LEU A 388 -38.49 -1.45 -5.15
CA LEU A 388 -38.58 -0.36 -6.14
C LEU A 388 -38.97 -0.92 -7.51
N ARG A 389 -39.91 -0.25 -8.18
CA ARG A 389 -40.28 -0.52 -9.57
C ARG A 389 -39.42 0.31 -10.52
N GLN A 390 -38.79 -0.36 -11.48
CA GLN A 390 -38.02 0.31 -12.53
C GLN A 390 -38.95 0.84 -13.64
N ILE A 391 -38.73 2.09 -14.04
CA ILE A 391 -39.35 2.73 -15.21
C ILE A 391 -38.27 3.03 -16.24
N VAL A 392 -38.49 2.66 -17.50
CA VAL A 392 -37.56 2.91 -18.60
C VAL A 392 -38.26 3.66 -19.71
N ALA A 393 -37.52 4.42 -20.50
CA ALA A 393 -38.07 5.14 -21.64
C ALA A 393 -38.61 4.18 -22.72
N SER A 394 -39.56 4.66 -23.52
CA SER A 394 -40.09 3.90 -24.67
C SER A 394 -38.98 3.44 -25.63
N PRO A 395 -39.19 2.38 -26.43
CA PRO A 395 -38.15 1.86 -27.34
C PRO A 395 -37.54 2.93 -28.27
N MET A 396 -38.34 3.88 -28.75
CA MET A 396 -37.88 4.98 -29.59
C MET A 396 -36.95 5.94 -28.83
N LEU A 397 -37.29 6.27 -27.58
CA LEU A 397 -36.47 7.13 -26.74
C LEU A 397 -35.23 6.40 -26.21
N GLN A 398 -35.33 5.10 -25.93
CA GLN A 398 -34.18 4.26 -25.60
C GLN A 398 -33.15 4.24 -26.73
N ALA A 399 -33.59 4.24 -28.01
CA ALA A 399 -32.68 4.39 -29.15
C ALA A 399 -31.98 5.76 -29.16
N ARG A 400 -32.66 6.84 -28.76
CA ARG A 400 -32.04 8.17 -28.59
C ARG A 400 -31.03 8.18 -27.44
N VAL A 401 -31.33 7.55 -26.31
CA VAL A 401 -30.37 7.37 -25.21
C VAL A 401 -29.12 6.63 -25.69
N MET A 402 -29.28 5.54 -26.46
CA MET A 402 -28.16 4.83 -27.07
C MET A 402 -27.36 5.71 -28.04
N ASN A 403 -28.03 6.54 -28.86
CA ASN A 403 -27.36 7.49 -29.74
C ASN A 403 -26.59 8.57 -28.98
N ALA A 404 -27.14 9.07 -27.87
CA ALA A 404 -26.44 10.02 -26.99
C ALA A 404 -25.18 9.40 -26.38
N ILE A 405 -25.18 8.10 -26.09
CA ILE A 405 -24.03 7.39 -25.51
C ILE A 405 -23.00 7.01 -26.57
N TYR A 406 -23.42 6.33 -27.63
CA TYR A 406 -22.56 5.64 -28.62
C TYR A 406 -22.54 6.27 -30.01
N GLY A 407 -23.49 7.15 -30.34
CA GLY A 407 -23.61 7.72 -31.68
C GLY A 407 -22.37 8.51 -32.09
N GLU A 408 -22.27 8.86 -33.37
CA GLU A 408 -21.12 9.63 -33.91
C GLU A 408 -20.90 10.96 -33.17
N LYS A 409 -21.97 11.56 -32.65
CA LYS A 409 -21.96 12.76 -31.81
C LYS A 409 -22.32 12.47 -30.35
N GLY A 410 -22.06 11.24 -29.92
CA GLY A 410 -22.32 10.77 -28.57
C GLY A 410 -21.18 11.09 -27.59
N VAL A 411 -21.46 10.92 -26.31
CA VAL A 411 -20.52 11.24 -25.22
C VAL A 411 -19.28 10.35 -25.22
N LYS A 412 -19.38 9.09 -25.65
CA LYS A 412 -18.19 8.24 -25.83
C LYS A 412 -17.25 8.70 -26.94
N ALA A 413 -17.78 9.46 -27.92
CA ALA A 413 -16.99 10.11 -28.97
C ALA A 413 -16.45 11.49 -28.55
N GLY A 414 -16.68 11.91 -27.30
CA GLY A 414 -16.16 13.17 -26.73
C GLY A 414 -17.12 14.36 -26.83
N TYR A 415 -18.36 14.17 -27.28
CA TYR A 415 -19.34 15.24 -27.38
C TYR A 415 -20.14 15.38 -26.08
N THR A 416 -20.19 16.59 -25.52
CA THR A 416 -20.97 16.88 -24.30
C THR A 416 -22.11 17.87 -24.50
N THR A 417 -22.32 18.33 -25.74
CA THR A 417 -23.34 19.30 -26.12
C THR A 417 -23.99 18.93 -27.45
N GLY A 418 -25.13 19.55 -27.78
CA GLY A 418 -25.86 19.29 -29.02
C GLY A 418 -26.73 18.04 -28.93
N GLN A 419 -26.79 17.26 -30.02
CA GLN A 419 -27.74 16.16 -30.19
C GLN A 419 -27.75 15.15 -29.03
N CYS A 420 -26.58 14.80 -28.48
CA CYS A 420 -26.50 13.87 -27.36
C CYS A 420 -27.20 14.41 -26.11
N LEU A 421 -27.09 15.71 -25.83
CA LEU A 421 -27.79 16.34 -24.72
C LEU A 421 -29.30 16.43 -25.01
N ASP A 422 -29.69 16.81 -26.22
CA ASP A 422 -31.09 16.90 -26.64
C ASP A 422 -31.81 15.54 -26.59
N ASP A 423 -31.10 14.46 -26.93
CA ASP A 423 -31.57 13.08 -26.83
C ASP A 423 -31.84 12.66 -25.39
N ILE A 424 -30.96 13.02 -24.46
CA ILE A 424 -31.15 12.75 -23.04
C ILE A 424 -32.27 13.60 -22.44
N HIS A 425 -32.36 14.88 -22.79
CA HIS A 425 -33.47 15.74 -22.36
C HIS A 425 -34.84 15.21 -22.79
N ALA A 426 -34.95 14.69 -24.02
CA ALA A 426 -36.20 14.09 -24.48
C ALA A 426 -36.57 12.82 -23.69
N ALA A 427 -35.59 12.00 -23.33
CA ALA A 427 -35.83 10.82 -22.50
C ALA A 427 -36.24 11.21 -21.06
N LEU A 428 -35.59 12.22 -20.47
CA LEU A 428 -35.96 12.77 -19.16
C LEU A 428 -37.37 13.37 -19.16
N GLN A 429 -37.73 14.11 -20.21
CA GLN A 429 -39.08 14.68 -20.34
C GLN A 429 -40.14 13.58 -20.37
N SER A 430 -39.92 12.49 -21.10
CA SER A 430 -40.86 11.35 -21.11
C SER A 430 -41.00 10.71 -19.73
N LEU A 431 -39.91 10.54 -18.99
CA LEU A 431 -39.97 10.02 -17.62
C LEU A 431 -40.72 10.99 -16.68
N ALA A 432 -40.52 12.31 -16.86
CA ALA A 432 -41.27 13.33 -16.14
C ALA A 432 -42.77 13.23 -16.42
N ASP A 433 -43.16 13.09 -17.69
CA ASP A 433 -44.56 12.97 -18.12
C ASP A 433 -45.23 11.70 -17.57
N GLU A 434 -44.45 10.65 -17.26
CA GLU A 434 -44.89 9.44 -16.55
C GLU A 434 -44.96 9.61 -15.02
N GLY A 435 -44.63 10.78 -14.48
CA GLY A 435 -44.67 11.08 -13.06
C GLY A 435 -43.43 10.64 -12.28
N VAL A 436 -42.33 10.29 -12.95
CA VAL A 436 -41.08 9.88 -12.30
C VAL A 436 -40.41 11.08 -11.63
N GLU A 437 -40.11 10.96 -10.33
CA GLU A 437 -39.47 12.02 -9.53
C GLU A 437 -37.96 11.82 -9.37
N VAL A 438 -37.47 10.58 -9.52
CA VAL A 438 -36.07 10.20 -9.34
C VAL A 438 -35.61 9.35 -10.51
N VAL A 439 -34.51 9.73 -11.14
CA VAL A 439 -33.93 9.03 -12.30
C VAL A 439 -32.48 8.64 -12.01
N ILE A 440 -32.16 7.37 -12.18
CA ILE A 440 -30.78 6.85 -12.14
C ILE A 440 -30.12 7.09 -13.51
N LEU A 441 -28.96 7.74 -13.48
CA LEU A 441 -28.04 7.85 -14.61
C LEU A 441 -27.25 6.55 -14.76
N GLY A 442 -27.95 5.49 -15.19
CA GLY A 442 -27.46 4.12 -15.32
C GLY A 442 -26.44 3.86 -16.43
N CYS A 443 -25.87 4.90 -17.04
CA CYS A 443 -24.67 4.82 -17.86
C CYS A 443 -23.71 5.90 -17.35
N THR A 444 -22.47 5.50 -17.05
CA THR A 444 -21.49 6.34 -16.34
C THR A 444 -20.98 7.51 -17.17
N GLU A 445 -21.30 7.54 -18.46
CA GLU A 445 -21.08 8.70 -19.32
C GLU A 445 -22.19 9.77 -19.23
N LEU A 446 -23.39 9.44 -18.74
CA LEU A 446 -24.50 10.40 -18.63
C LEU A 446 -24.27 11.55 -17.63
N PRO A 447 -23.61 11.34 -16.47
CA PRO A 447 -23.23 12.45 -15.58
C PRO A 447 -22.33 13.51 -16.25
N LEU A 448 -21.63 13.16 -17.34
CA LEU A 448 -20.84 14.13 -18.11
C LEU A 448 -21.72 15.09 -18.93
N LEU A 449 -22.94 14.66 -19.29
CA LEU A 449 -23.94 15.48 -19.98
C LEU A 449 -24.81 16.26 -18.99
N LEU A 450 -25.04 15.68 -17.81
CA LEU A 450 -25.94 16.20 -16.77
C LEU A 450 -25.17 16.45 -15.47
N PRO A 451 -24.41 17.56 -15.36
CA PRO A 451 -23.55 17.81 -14.20
C PRO A 451 -24.33 18.23 -12.93
N HIS A 452 -25.63 18.48 -13.05
CA HIS A 452 -26.48 18.92 -11.94
C HIS A 452 -27.26 17.76 -11.34
N ALA A 453 -27.48 17.81 -10.02
CA ALA A 453 -28.25 16.79 -9.30
C ALA A 453 -29.77 16.85 -9.57
N PHE A 454 -30.24 17.87 -10.30
CA PHE A 454 -31.64 18.06 -10.61
C PHE A 454 -31.81 18.46 -12.07
N TRP A 455 -32.93 18.06 -12.66
CA TRP A 455 -33.36 18.47 -13.99
C TRP A 455 -34.79 18.98 -13.93
N LEU A 456 -35.07 20.10 -14.60
CA LEU A 456 -36.38 20.74 -14.63
C LEU A 456 -37.09 20.40 -15.94
N SER A 457 -38.27 19.79 -15.84
CA SER A 457 -39.10 19.50 -17.01
C SER A 457 -39.71 20.76 -17.61
N ALA A 458 -40.20 20.65 -18.84
CA ALA A 458 -40.97 21.71 -19.49
C ALA A 458 -42.28 22.06 -18.73
N SER A 459 -42.82 21.12 -17.95
CA SER A 459 -43.98 21.32 -17.09
C SER A 459 -43.64 21.92 -15.70
N GLY A 460 -42.36 22.17 -15.41
CA GLY A 460 -41.90 22.71 -14.13
C GLY A 460 -41.70 21.65 -13.03
N GLN A 461 -41.84 20.37 -13.35
CA GLN A 461 -41.54 19.26 -12.43
C GLN A 461 -40.03 19.12 -12.27
N THR A 462 -39.56 18.99 -11.03
CA THR A 462 -38.16 18.73 -10.73
C THR A 462 -37.92 17.23 -10.62
N ILE A 463 -37.01 16.72 -11.44
CA ILE A 463 -36.49 15.35 -11.34
C ILE A 463 -35.16 15.39 -10.58
N THR A 464 -35.02 14.53 -9.59
CA THR A 464 -33.72 14.27 -8.95
C THR A 464 -32.93 13.27 -9.78
N LEU A 465 -31.72 13.66 -10.17
CA LEU A 465 -30.79 12.82 -10.92
C LEU A 465 -29.83 12.13 -9.94
N VAL A 466 -29.79 10.81 -10.02
CA VAL A 466 -28.94 9.97 -9.18
C VAL A 466 -27.78 9.48 -10.02
N ASP A 467 -26.57 9.79 -9.57
CA ASP A 467 -25.31 9.45 -10.23
C ASP A 467 -24.64 8.25 -9.51
N PRO A 468 -24.73 7.03 -10.08
CA PRO A 468 -24.11 5.84 -9.51
C PRO A 468 -22.59 5.97 -9.35
N THR A 469 -21.91 6.73 -10.22
CA THR A 469 -20.46 6.92 -10.17
C THR A 469 -20.07 7.72 -8.93
N ASP A 470 -20.82 8.76 -8.59
CA ASP A 470 -20.57 9.56 -7.36
C ASP A 470 -20.87 8.75 -6.10
N ILE A 471 -21.93 7.93 -6.11
CA ILE A 471 -22.25 7.03 -5.00
C ILE A 471 -21.13 6.00 -4.81
N LEU A 472 -20.68 5.35 -5.89
CA LEU A 472 -19.56 4.41 -5.84
C LEU A 472 -18.32 5.08 -5.26
N ALA A 473 -17.99 6.29 -5.71
CA ALA A 473 -16.83 7.04 -5.22
C ALA A 473 -16.95 7.34 -3.71
N LYS A 474 -18.10 7.84 -3.26
CA LYS A 474 -18.37 8.08 -1.83
C LYS A 474 -18.23 6.81 -0.99
N ARG A 475 -18.71 5.67 -1.50
CA ARG A 475 -18.58 4.38 -0.80
C ARG A 475 -17.12 3.92 -0.71
N CYS A 476 -16.34 4.04 -1.78
CA CYS A 476 -14.90 3.77 -1.75
C CYS A 476 -14.16 4.67 -0.74
N VAL A 477 -14.49 5.97 -0.69
CA VAL A 477 -13.94 6.90 0.32
C VAL A 477 -14.33 6.48 1.74
N GLY A 478 -15.58 6.07 1.94
CA GLY A 478 -16.07 5.57 3.22
C GLY A 478 -15.28 4.35 3.71
N TYR A 479 -15.04 3.37 2.84
CA TYR A 479 -14.22 2.19 3.18
C TYR A 479 -12.78 2.58 3.53
N ALA A 480 -12.14 3.45 2.74
CA ALA A 480 -10.78 3.90 3.01
C ALA A 480 -10.66 4.66 4.35
N THR A 481 -11.64 5.53 4.64
CA THR A 481 -11.67 6.31 5.88
C THR A 481 -11.87 5.40 7.10
N ALA A 482 -12.77 4.43 7.01
CA ALA A 482 -13.01 3.46 8.07
C ALA A 482 -11.76 2.60 8.35
N ALA A 483 -11.05 2.18 7.30
CA ALA A 483 -9.79 1.43 7.45
C ALA A 483 -8.73 2.25 8.18
N ALA A 484 -8.52 3.51 7.78
CA ALA A 484 -7.56 4.41 8.44
C ALA A 484 -7.90 4.67 9.92
N GLN A 485 -9.18 4.76 10.27
CA GLN A 485 -9.62 4.91 11.66
C GLN A 485 -9.34 3.67 12.51
N LEU A 486 -9.51 2.47 11.94
CA LEU A 486 -9.17 1.21 12.62
C LEU A 486 -7.67 1.06 12.83
N GLU A 487 -6.84 1.51 11.87
CA GLU A 487 -5.38 1.52 12.03
C GLU A 487 -4.93 2.50 13.11
N ALA A 488 -5.52 3.69 13.20
CA ALA A 488 -5.17 4.67 14.24
C ALA A 488 -5.56 4.27 15.67
N GLN A 489 -6.39 3.24 15.84
CA GLN A 489 -6.81 2.70 17.15
C GLN A 489 -5.95 1.51 17.62
N ARG A 490 -5.13 0.95 16.74
CA ARG A 490 -4.16 -0.10 17.06
C ARG A 490 -2.88 0.53 17.57
#